data_AF-A0A0D3KR37-F1
#
_entry.id   AF-A0A0D3KR37-F1
#
_cell.length_a   1.000
_cell.length_b   1.000
_cell.length_c   1.000
_cell.angle_alpha   90.00
_cell.angle_beta   90.00
_cell.angle_gamma   90.00
#
_symmetry.space_group_name_H-M   'P 1'
#
loop_
_entity.id
_entity.type
_entity.pdbx_description
1 polymer ?
#
loop_
_entity_poly.entity_id
_entity_poly.type
_entity_poly.pdbx_seq_one_letter_code
_entity_poly.pdbx_strand_id
1 'polypeptide(L)'
;MSSPLPPPLLAWFRRHRVSWAGLRFEVAEGRGVYGVAEVDLNPGSVVVAVPKAAMLTRKNVRDANALHALLALGLPSVEVLGLAIALERAAGKSSKWHAYLQSLPLHEPLPLLWSAAELRMLAGTGLDETSQRRKRRLLENYRSAVEEWEGAAPLPSSEEYLRACTLSSSRAFLVDGEHGEGLEVCHTYGPLGNWELLAGYGFALQALEGREAAAAVAGALARRRRLEA
;
A
#
# COMPACT_ATOMS: atom_id res chain seq x y z
N MET A 1 12.65 1.51 19.60
CA MET A 1 12.29 0.31 20.39
C MET A 1 11.14 -0.38 19.67
N SER A 2 11.07 -1.72 19.70
CA SER A 2 9.92 -2.46 19.16
C SER A 2 8.92 -2.80 20.26
N SER A 3 7.67 -2.97 19.86
CA SER A 3 6.53 -3.32 20.71
C SER A 3 5.83 -4.57 20.16
N PRO A 4 5.13 -5.35 20.98
CA PRO A 4 4.36 -6.48 20.48
C PRO A 4 3.24 -6.02 19.53
N LEU A 5 2.77 -6.95 18.68
CA LEU A 5 1.65 -6.69 17.77
C LEU A 5 0.42 -6.16 18.54
N PRO A 6 -0.29 -5.13 18.04
CA PRO A 6 -1.48 -4.62 18.69
C PRO A 6 -2.51 -5.74 18.92
N PRO A 7 -3.07 -5.89 20.14
CA PRO A 7 -4.04 -6.95 20.43
C PRO A 7 -5.22 -7.04 19.44
N PRO A 8 -5.79 -5.93 18.94
CA PRO A 8 -6.85 -5.99 17.93
C PRO A 8 -6.42 -6.67 16.62
N LEU A 9 -5.18 -6.45 16.17
CA LEU A 9 -4.66 -7.05 14.94
C LEU A 9 -4.37 -8.54 15.12
N LEU A 10 -3.81 -8.94 16.26
CA LEU A 10 -3.58 -10.35 16.57
C LEU A 10 -4.90 -11.13 16.67
N ALA A 11 -5.91 -10.54 17.31
CA ALA A 11 -7.26 -11.11 17.38
C ALA A 11 -7.88 -11.24 15.97
N TRP A 12 -7.63 -10.25 15.10
CA TRP A 12 -8.06 -10.28 13.71
C TRP A 12 -7.42 -11.44 12.94
N PHE A 13 -6.10 -11.66 13.04
CA PHE A 13 -5.43 -12.81 12.42
C PHE A 13 -6.09 -14.14 12.81
N ARG A 14 -6.32 -14.35 14.12
CA ARG A 14 -6.96 -15.57 14.62
C ARG A 14 -8.39 -15.72 14.09
N ARG A 15 -9.19 -14.67 14.14
CA ARG A 15 -10.58 -14.67 13.63
C ARG A 15 -10.64 -15.01 12.14
N HIS A 16 -9.67 -14.56 11.37
CA HIS A 16 -9.60 -14.76 9.92
C HIS A 16 -8.76 -15.96 9.50
N ARG A 17 -8.39 -16.83 10.45
CA ARG A 17 -7.63 -18.07 10.22
C ARG A 17 -6.29 -17.83 9.50
N VAL A 18 -5.67 -16.67 9.73
CA VAL A 18 -4.26 -16.46 9.38
C VAL A 18 -3.45 -17.31 10.35
N SER A 19 -2.66 -18.24 9.82
CA SER A 19 -1.75 -19.07 10.62
C SER A 19 -0.31 -18.67 10.36
N TRP A 20 0.53 -18.86 11.37
CA TRP A 20 1.96 -18.62 11.30
C TRP A 20 2.68 -19.63 12.19
N ALA A 21 3.94 -19.93 11.86
CA ALA A 21 4.77 -20.87 12.60
C ALA A 21 6.19 -20.32 12.73
N GLY A 22 6.78 -20.45 13.91
CA GLY A 22 8.16 -20.03 14.17
C GLY A 22 8.38 -18.51 14.10
N LEU A 23 7.32 -17.70 14.17
CA LEU A 23 7.38 -16.25 14.09
C LEU A 23 6.72 -15.58 15.30
N ARG A 24 7.38 -14.52 15.79
CA ARG A 24 6.77 -13.47 16.62
C ARG A 24 6.60 -12.20 15.83
N PHE A 25 5.42 -11.59 15.91
CA PHE A 25 5.15 -10.31 15.28
C PHE A 25 5.43 -9.15 16.22
N GLU A 26 6.14 -8.15 15.71
CA GLU A 26 6.49 -6.92 16.40
C GLU A 26 6.12 -5.71 15.54
N VAL A 27 6.06 -4.55 16.19
CA VAL A 27 5.88 -3.24 15.55
C VAL A 27 7.02 -2.34 15.98
N ALA A 28 7.63 -1.65 15.02
CA ALA A 28 8.62 -0.62 15.31
C ALA A 28 8.37 0.61 14.45
N GLU A 29 8.65 1.78 15.03
CA GLU A 29 8.67 3.04 14.31
C GLU A 29 9.61 2.96 13.10
N GLY A 30 9.15 3.42 11.94
CA GLY A 30 9.88 3.38 10.67
C GLY A 30 9.99 2.00 9.99
N ARG A 31 9.58 0.91 10.66
CA ARG A 31 9.52 -0.45 10.07
C ARG A 31 8.10 -1.00 9.93
N GLY A 32 7.15 -0.46 10.69
CA GLY A 32 5.78 -0.98 10.73
C GLY A 32 5.72 -2.35 11.40
N VAL A 33 4.79 -3.20 10.94
CA VAL A 33 4.63 -4.58 11.40
C VAL A 33 5.65 -5.49 10.70
N TYR A 34 6.37 -6.31 11.47
CA TYR A 34 7.29 -7.31 10.92
C TYR A 34 7.30 -8.59 11.77
N GLY A 35 7.71 -9.70 11.16
CA GLY A 35 7.92 -10.98 11.82
C GLY A 35 9.39 -11.20 12.19
N VAL A 36 9.64 -11.71 13.38
CA VAL A 36 10.95 -12.15 13.87
C VAL A 36 10.91 -13.67 14.02
N ALA A 37 11.88 -14.37 13.44
CA ALA A 37 12.03 -15.80 13.61
C ALA A 37 12.34 -16.12 15.08
N GLU A 38 11.58 -17.03 15.68
CA GLU A 38 11.83 -17.56 17.03
C GLU A 38 12.53 -18.92 17.00
N VAL A 39 12.67 -19.49 15.81
CA VAL A 39 13.32 -20.78 15.55
C VAL A 39 14.11 -20.67 14.25
N ASP A 40 15.05 -21.60 14.04
CA ASP A 40 15.73 -21.73 12.75
C ASP A 40 14.73 -22.11 11.66
N LEU A 41 14.72 -21.35 10.58
CA LEU A 41 13.84 -21.56 9.44
C LEU A 41 14.60 -22.22 8.29
N ASN A 42 14.12 -23.37 7.83
CA ASN A 42 14.69 -24.04 6.67
C ASN A 42 14.12 -23.46 5.37
N PRO A 43 14.90 -23.36 4.28
CA PRO A 43 14.38 -23.01 2.96
C PRO A 43 13.15 -23.84 2.56
N GLY A 44 12.11 -23.19 2.06
CA GLY A 44 10.83 -23.81 1.70
C GLY A 44 9.83 -23.97 2.86
N SER A 45 10.19 -23.59 4.08
CA SER A 45 9.26 -23.60 5.23
C SER A 45 8.15 -22.56 5.06
N VAL A 46 6.91 -22.95 5.33
CA VAL A 46 5.76 -22.01 5.35
C VAL A 46 5.75 -21.28 6.69
N VAL A 47 6.04 -19.98 6.65
CA VAL A 47 6.12 -19.13 7.86
C VAL A 47 4.79 -18.45 8.19
N VAL A 48 3.97 -18.16 7.18
CA VAL A 48 2.64 -17.57 7.28
C VAL A 48 1.75 -18.16 6.19
N ALA A 49 0.50 -18.49 6.51
CA ALA A 49 -0.54 -18.81 5.54
C ALA A 49 -1.75 -17.90 5.74
N VAL A 50 -2.14 -17.19 4.67
CA VAL A 50 -3.26 -16.24 4.67
C VAL A 50 -4.39 -16.81 3.82
N PRO A 51 -5.58 -17.09 4.38
CA PRO A 51 -6.72 -17.51 3.58
C PRO A 51 -7.14 -16.42 2.59
N LYS A 52 -7.51 -16.76 1.35
CA LYS A 52 -7.99 -15.79 0.35
C LYS A 52 -9.14 -14.92 0.85
N ALA A 53 -10.02 -15.49 1.67
CA ALA A 53 -11.11 -14.75 2.29
C ALA A 53 -10.64 -13.67 3.28
N ALA A 54 -9.44 -13.78 3.86
CA ALA A 54 -8.86 -12.78 4.76
C ALA A 54 -8.22 -11.61 4.00
N MET A 55 -7.85 -11.80 2.73
CA MET A 55 -7.22 -10.78 1.90
C MET A 55 -8.23 -9.70 1.52
N LEU A 56 -7.81 -8.43 1.50
CA LEU A 56 -8.65 -7.36 0.99
C LEU A 56 -8.49 -7.32 -0.53
N THR A 57 -9.56 -7.67 -1.26
CA THR A 57 -9.60 -7.64 -2.72
C THR A 57 -10.87 -6.96 -3.19
N ARG A 58 -10.88 -6.48 -4.43
CA ARG A 58 -12.08 -5.92 -5.06
C ARG A 58 -13.29 -6.87 -5.14
N LYS A 59 -13.08 -8.18 -4.92
CA LYS A 59 -14.13 -9.22 -5.00
C LYS A 59 -14.91 -9.44 -3.70
N ASN A 60 -14.30 -9.17 -2.55
CA ASN A 60 -14.88 -9.57 -1.26
C ASN A 60 -15.26 -8.39 -0.36
N VAL A 61 -15.09 -7.17 -0.86
CA VAL A 61 -15.53 -5.92 -0.22
C VAL A 61 -17.02 -5.66 -0.44
N ARG A 62 -17.60 -4.75 0.34
CA ARG A 62 -19.05 -4.52 0.38
C ARG A 62 -19.69 -4.08 -0.94
N ASP A 63 -19.01 -3.22 -1.70
CA ASP A 63 -19.49 -2.72 -2.99
C ASP A 63 -18.76 -3.38 -4.17
N ALA A 64 -18.49 -4.68 -4.07
CA ALA A 64 -17.73 -5.42 -5.08
C ALA A 64 -18.32 -5.33 -6.50
N ASN A 65 -19.65 -5.30 -6.64
CA ASN A 65 -20.31 -5.17 -7.95
C ASN A 65 -20.05 -3.80 -8.60
N ALA A 66 -20.16 -2.72 -7.83
CA ALA A 66 -19.87 -1.37 -8.33
C ALA A 66 -18.38 -1.25 -8.71
N LEU A 67 -17.47 -1.76 -7.88
CA LEU A 67 -16.05 -1.82 -8.20
C LEU A 67 -15.75 -2.69 -9.43
N HIS A 68 -16.51 -3.76 -9.66
CA HIS A 68 -16.36 -4.58 -10.85
C HIS A 68 -16.79 -3.83 -12.12
N ALA A 69 -17.88 -3.07 -12.07
CA ALA A 69 -18.34 -2.23 -13.18
C ALA A 69 -17.27 -1.22 -13.60
N LEU A 70 -16.57 -0.60 -12.66
CA LEU A 70 -15.45 0.31 -12.94
C LEU A 70 -14.33 -0.32 -13.77
N LEU A 71 -14.09 -1.62 -13.62
CA LEU A 71 -13.09 -2.31 -14.45
C LEU A 71 -13.59 -2.59 -15.86
N ALA A 72 -14.88 -2.86 -16.01
CA ALA A 72 -15.49 -3.01 -17.32
C ALA A 72 -15.40 -1.69 -18.13
N LEU A 73 -15.34 -0.56 -17.43
CA LEU A 73 -15.07 0.77 -17.98
C LEU A 73 -13.58 1.03 -18.27
N GLY A 74 -12.69 0.07 -17.99
CA GLY A 74 -11.26 0.16 -18.29
C GLY A 74 -10.42 0.82 -17.20
N LEU A 75 -10.96 1.07 -15.99
CA LEU A 75 -10.12 1.54 -14.90
C LEU A 75 -9.10 0.46 -14.51
N PRO A 76 -7.84 0.83 -14.19
CA PRO A 76 -6.82 -0.14 -13.82
C PRO A 76 -7.16 -0.87 -12.52
N SER A 77 -6.93 -2.18 -12.47
CA SER A 77 -7.31 -3.02 -11.33
C SER A 77 -6.67 -2.59 -9.99
N VAL A 78 -5.38 -2.26 -9.99
CA VAL A 78 -4.68 -1.71 -8.80
C VAL A 78 -5.23 -0.36 -8.32
N GLU A 79 -5.84 0.41 -9.21
CA GLU A 79 -6.45 1.70 -8.90
C GLU A 79 -7.87 1.53 -8.36
N VAL A 80 -8.64 0.57 -8.88
CA VAL A 80 -9.91 0.12 -8.29
C VAL A 80 -9.69 -0.51 -6.91
N LEU A 81 -8.59 -1.23 -6.68
CA LEU A 81 -8.20 -1.68 -5.34
C LEU A 81 -7.96 -0.49 -4.38
N GLY A 82 -7.45 0.63 -4.87
CA GLY A 82 -7.34 1.87 -4.11
C GLY A 82 -8.70 2.37 -3.60
N LEU A 83 -9.74 2.35 -4.44
CA LEU A 83 -11.11 2.66 -4.04
C LEU A 83 -11.64 1.66 -3.00
N ALA A 84 -11.42 0.36 -3.21
CA ALA A 84 -11.83 -0.67 -2.28
C ALA A 84 -11.23 -0.47 -0.87
N ILE A 85 -9.95 -0.12 -0.79
CA ILE A 85 -9.27 0.20 0.48
C ILE A 85 -9.89 1.45 1.12
N ALA A 86 -10.14 2.50 0.34
CA ALA A 86 -10.73 3.74 0.85
C ALA A 86 -12.15 3.54 1.39
N LEU A 87 -12.99 2.77 0.68
CA LEU A 87 -14.36 2.42 1.10
C LEU A 87 -14.36 1.60 2.39
N GLU A 88 -13.54 0.56 2.48
CA GLU A 88 -13.45 -0.26 3.69
C GLU A 88 -12.90 0.52 4.88
N ARG A 89 -12.01 1.50 4.64
CA ARG A 89 -11.53 2.41 5.68
C ARG A 89 -12.64 3.36 6.16
N ALA A 90 -13.39 3.97 5.24
CA ALA A 90 -14.50 4.87 5.56
C ALA A 90 -15.60 4.18 6.38
N ALA A 91 -15.82 2.89 6.13
CA ALA A 91 -16.79 2.10 6.85
C ALA A 91 -16.39 1.76 8.31
N GLY A 92 -15.14 2.00 8.71
CA GLY A 92 -14.70 1.87 10.10
C GLY A 92 -14.95 0.48 10.67
N LYS A 93 -15.54 0.40 11.88
CA LYS A 93 -15.77 -0.86 12.62
C LYS A 93 -16.69 -1.85 11.91
N SER A 94 -17.49 -1.39 10.95
CA SER A 94 -18.32 -2.28 10.14
C SER A 94 -17.50 -3.02 9.07
N SER A 95 -16.25 -2.61 8.84
CA SER A 95 -15.32 -3.34 7.97
C SER A 95 -14.78 -4.59 8.63
N LYS A 96 -14.87 -5.68 7.88
CA LYS A 96 -14.16 -6.92 8.17
C LYS A 96 -12.67 -6.66 8.36
N TRP A 97 -12.08 -5.73 7.63
CA TRP A 97 -10.64 -5.41 7.68
C TRP A 97 -10.31 -4.26 8.62
N HIS A 98 -11.24 -3.79 9.45
CA HIS A 98 -11.01 -2.60 10.29
C HIS A 98 -9.70 -2.66 11.10
N ALA A 99 -9.47 -3.75 11.83
CA ALA A 99 -8.26 -3.92 12.64
C ALA A 99 -6.99 -4.00 11.78
N TYR A 100 -7.06 -4.62 10.60
CA TYR A 100 -5.96 -4.65 9.65
C TYR A 100 -5.66 -3.25 9.09
N LEU A 101 -6.67 -2.53 8.62
CA LEU A 101 -6.52 -1.19 8.05
C LEU A 101 -6.03 -0.15 9.07
N GLN A 102 -6.36 -0.32 10.36
CA GLN A 102 -5.85 0.50 11.46
C GLN A 102 -4.37 0.25 11.77
N SER A 103 -3.83 -0.91 11.38
CA SER A 103 -2.40 -1.21 11.54
C SER A 103 -1.53 -0.61 10.42
N LEU A 104 -2.16 -0.20 9.32
CA LEU A 104 -1.47 0.41 8.18
C LEU A 104 -1.27 1.91 8.42
N PRO A 105 -0.22 2.52 7.84
CA PRO A 105 -0.15 3.96 7.75
C PRO A 105 -1.36 4.52 6.98
N LEU A 106 -1.66 5.80 7.20
CA LEU A 106 -2.73 6.46 6.46
C LEU A 106 -2.46 6.47 4.95
N HIS A 107 -1.19 6.64 4.58
CA HIS A 107 -0.65 6.64 3.22
C HIS A 107 0.85 6.32 3.28
N GLU A 108 1.42 5.86 2.16
CA GLU A 108 2.86 5.85 1.98
C GLU A 108 3.36 7.23 1.53
N PRO A 109 4.59 7.62 1.90
CA PRO A 109 5.15 8.94 1.60
C PRO A 109 5.62 9.07 0.13
N LEU A 110 4.78 8.66 -0.84
CA LEU A 110 5.10 8.67 -2.26
C LEU A 110 5.11 10.09 -2.83
N PRO A 111 6.00 10.40 -3.81
CA PRO A 111 6.09 11.76 -4.37
C PRO A 111 4.80 12.27 -5.02
N LEU A 112 3.89 11.39 -5.42
CA LEU A 112 2.57 11.80 -5.95
C LEU A 112 1.71 12.57 -4.92
N LEU A 113 2.00 12.43 -3.62
CA LEU A 113 1.35 13.17 -2.55
C LEU A 113 2.14 14.40 -2.09
N TRP A 114 3.36 14.60 -2.60
CA TRP A 114 4.22 15.70 -2.16
C TRP A 114 3.72 17.05 -2.69
N SER A 115 4.07 18.10 -1.95
CA SER A 115 3.87 19.49 -2.35
C SER A 115 4.75 19.85 -3.56
N ALA A 116 4.41 20.95 -4.25
CA ALA A 116 5.22 21.45 -5.35
C ALA A 116 6.66 21.78 -4.92
N ALA A 117 6.86 22.25 -3.68
CA ALA A 117 8.20 22.54 -3.14
C ALA A 117 9.02 21.26 -2.93
N GLU A 118 8.42 20.22 -2.37
CA GLU A 118 9.06 18.91 -2.18
C GLU A 118 9.37 18.24 -3.52
N LEU A 119 8.47 18.34 -4.51
CA LEU A 119 8.72 17.79 -5.85
C LEU A 119 9.91 18.45 -6.55
N ARG A 120 10.16 19.75 -6.34
CA ARG A 120 11.37 20.40 -6.88
C ARG A 120 12.67 19.79 -6.35
N MET A 121 12.64 19.11 -5.19
CA MET A 121 13.81 18.42 -4.67
C MET A 121 14.20 17.20 -5.51
N LEU A 122 13.29 16.72 -6.37
CA LEU A 122 13.48 15.62 -7.32
C LEU A 122 13.82 16.12 -8.74
N ALA A 123 14.02 17.42 -8.94
CA ALA A 123 14.40 17.98 -10.24
C ALA A 123 15.66 17.28 -10.80
N GLY A 124 15.65 16.97 -12.10
CA GLY A 124 16.73 16.25 -12.77
C GLY A 124 16.67 14.72 -12.61
N THR A 125 15.76 14.18 -11.80
CA THR A 125 15.50 12.74 -11.75
C THR A 125 14.37 12.33 -12.72
N GLY A 126 13.42 13.23 -12.99
CA GLY A 126 12.19 12.97 -13.75
C GLY A 126 11.03 12.42 -12.90
N LEU A 127 11.27 12.20 -11.60
CA LEU A 127 10.32 11.55 -10.68
C LEU A 127 9.20 12.52 -10.32
N ASP A 128 9.51 13.82 -10.32
CA ASP A 128 8.58 14.92 -10.22
C ASP A 128 7.53 14.87 -11.32
N GLU A 129 7.94 14.87 -12.58
CA GLU A 129 7.01 14.82 -13.71
C GLU A 129 6.21 13.52 -13.73
N THR A 130 6.88 12.39 -13.49
CA THR A 130 6.23 11.07 -13.46
C THR A 130 5.18 10.99 -12.36
N SER A 131 5.47 11.53 -11.17
CA SER A 131 4.55 11.55 -10.04
C SER A 131 3.36 12.47 -10.28
N GLN A 132 3.59 13.62 -10.93
CA GLN A 132 2.50 14.51 -11.32
C GLN A 132 1.60 13.88 -12.41
N ARG A 133 2.18 13.24 -13.43
CA ARG A 133 1.41 12.49 -14.43
C ARG A 133 0.56 11.40 -13.79
N ARG A 134 1.16 10.63 -12.88
CA ARG A 134 0.47 9.58 -12.12
C ARG A 134 -0.68 10.14 -11.29
N LYS A 135 -0.46 11.25 -10.57
CA LYS A 135 -1.51 11.92 -9.79
C LYS A 135 -2.68 12.38 -10.67
N ARG A 136 -2.39 12.97 -11.85
CA ARG A 136 -3.44 13.39 -12.79
C ARG A 136 -4.29 12.22 -13.27
N ARG A 137 -3.64 11.12 -13.68
CA ARG A 137 -4.33 9.89 -14.10
C ARG A 137 -5.24 9.33 -13.01
N LEU A 138 -4.75 9.24 -11.77
CA LEU A 138 -5.55 8.78 -10.64
C LEU A 138 -6.77 9.68 -10.43
N LEU A 139 -6.61 11.00 -10.50
CA LEU A 139 -7.71 11.94 -10.34
C LEU A 139 -8.73 11.87 -11.50
N GLU A 140 -8.27 11.61 -12.73
CA GLU A 140 -9.15 11.35 -13.88
C GLU A 140 -9.97 10.08 -13.66
N ASN A 141 -9.32 8.99 -13.28
CA ASN A 141 -10.00 7.72 -12.99
C ASN A 141 -10.96 7.84 -11.80
N TYR A 142 -10.62 8.63 -10.78
CA TYR A 142 -11.53 8.94 -9.70
C TYR A 142 -12.77 9.71 -10.17
N ARG A 143 -12.63 10.67 -11.10
CA ARG A 143 -13.78 11.39 -11.68
C ARG A 143 -14.70 10.44 -12.44
N SER A 144 -14.14 9.58 -13.30
CA SER A 144 -14.91 8.55 -13.99
C SER A 144 -15.60 7.60 -13.00
N ALA A 145 -14.91 7.23 -11.91
CA ALA A 145 -15.52 6.42 -10.87
C ALA A 145 -16.70 7.12 -10.19
N VAL A 146 -16.63 8.45 -9.97
CA VAL A 146 -17.74 9.23 -9.40
C VAL A 146 -18.96 9.28 -10.32
N GLU A 147 -18.74 9.43 -11.62
CA GLU A 147 -19.82 9.48 -12.63
C GLU A 147 -20.57 8.14 -12.73
N GLU A 148 -19.85 7.04 -12.54
CA GLU A 148 -20.32 5.67 -12.79
C GLU A 148 -20.59 4.88 -11.50
N TRP A 149 -20.57 5.54 -10.34
CA TRP A 149 -20.70 4.86 -9.05
C TRP A 149 -22.14 4.46 -8.75
N GLU A 150 -22.38 3.15 -8.72
CA GLU A 150 -23.68 2.57 -8.32
C GLU A 150 -23.61 1.84 -6.96
N GLY A 151 -22.53 2.03 -6.19
CA GLY A 151 -22.38 1.39 -4.88
C GLY A 151 -23.26 2.01 -3.82
N ALA A 152 -23.61 1.23 -2.80
CA ALA A 152 -24.47 1.67 -1.70
C ALA A 152 -23.74 2.63 -0.75
N ALA A 153 -22.44 2.44 -0.55
CA ALA A 153 -21.63 3.35 0.25
C ALA A 153 -21.29 4.63 -0.56
N PRO A 154 -21.27 5.81 0.08
CA PRO A 154 -20.77 7.01 -0.57
C PRO A 154 -19.28 6.85 -0.88
N LEU A 155 -18.86 7.35 -2.05
CA LEU A 155 -17.44 7.36 -2.40
C LEU A 155 -16.64 8.23 -1.41
N PRO A 156 -15.47 7.74 -0.95
CA PRO A 156 -14.52 8.55 -0.20
C PRO A 156 -14.00 9.69 -1.05
N SER A 157 -13.50 10.76 -0.42
CA SER A 157 -12.92 11.90 -1.15
C SER A 157 -11.75 11.50 -2.06
N SER A 158 -11.47 12.34 -3.06
CA SER A 158 -10.31 12.13 -3.95
C SER A 158 -8.98 12.09 -3.19
N GLU A 159 -8.87 12.80 -2.06
CA GLU A 159 -7.71 12.76 -1.19
C GLU A 159 -7.56 11.40 -0.49
N GLU A 160 -8.65 10.86 0.07
CA GLU A 160 -8.65 9.53 0.68
C GLU A 160 -8.36 8.43 -0.33
N TYR A 161 -8.90 8.57 -1.54
CA TYR A 161 -8.61 7.70 -2.66
C TYR A 161 -7.11 7.71 -3.03
N LEU A 162 -6.52 8.90 -3.23
CA LEU A 162 -5.09 9.02 -3.54
C LEU A 162 -4.22 8.40 -2.43
N ARG A 163 -4.56 8.64 -1.16
CA ARG A 163 -3.89 8.03 0.00
C ARG A 163 -3.99 6.51 -0.06
N ALA A 164 -5.16 5.95 -0.35
CA ALA A 164 -5.35 4.51 -0.47
C ALA A 164 -4.58 3.90 -1.66
N CYS A 165 -4.49 4.58 -2.80
CA CYS A 165 -3.68 4.15 -3.94
C CYS A 165 -2.19 4.03 -3.61
N THR A 166 -1.67 4.83 -2.68
CA THR A 166 -0.28 4.67 -2.22
C THR A 166 -0.06 3.37 -1.46
N LEU A 167 -1.08 2.88 -0.74
CA LEU A 167 -1.04 1.59 -0.05
C LEU A 167 -1.14 0.43 -1.05
N SER A 168 -2.01 0.52 -2.05
CA SER A 168 -2.06 -0.53 -3.08
C SER A 168 -0.74 -0.62 -3.85
N SER A 169 -0.09 0.50 -4.12
CA SER A 169 1.20 0.55 -4.83
C SER A 169 2.35 -0.17 -4.11
N SER A 170 2.35 -0.13 -2.77
CA SER A 170 3.46 -0.60 -1.94
C SER A 170 3.24 -1.99 -1.34
N ARG A 171 1.99 -2.46 -1.34
CA ARG A 171 1.56 -3.64 -0.58
C ARG A 171 0.68 -4.60 -1.37
N ALA A 172 0.22 -4.22 -2.56
CA ALA A 172 -0.59 -5.12 -3.38
C ALA A 172 0.28 -6.09 -4.17
N PHE A 173 -0.21 -7.32 -4.28
CA PHE A 173 0.36 -8.37 -5.12
C PHE A 173 -0.75 -9.06 -5.91
N LEU A 174 -0.40 -9.66 -7.03
CA LEU A 174 -1.34 -10.45 -7.82
C LEU A 174 -1.66 -11.75 -7.07
N VAL A 175 -2.92 -11.89 -6.64
CA VAL A 175 -3.41 -13.04 -5.86
C VAL A 175 -3.57 -14.26 -6.77
N ASP A 176 -4.33 -14.10 -7.86
CA ASP A 176 -4.46 -15.01 -8.99
C ASP A 176 -5.27 -14.31 -10.11
N GLY A 177 -5.43 -14.97 -11.26
CA GLY A 177 -6.19 -14.41 -12.39
C GLY A 177 -7.68 -14.17 -12.10
N GLU A 178 -8.22 -14.80 -11.06
CA GLU A 178 -9.60 -14.61 -10.64
C GLU A 178 -9.71 -13.39 -9.71
N HIS A 179 -8.85 -13.29 -8.70
CA HIS A 179 -8.94 -12.33 -7.59
C HIS A 179 -8.27 -10.99 -7.91
N GLY A 180 -7.38 -10.95 -8.90
CA GLY A 180 -6.61 -9.74 -9.24
C GLY A 180 -5.62 -9.40 -8.13
N GLU A 181 -5.35 -8.11 -7.94
CA GLU A 181 -4.45 -7.61 -6.89
C GLU A 181 -5.14 -7.56 -5.51
N GLY A 182 -4.39 -7.83 -4.45
CA GLY A 182 -4.87 -7.78 -3.07
C GLY A 182 -3.77 -7.42 -2.08
N LEU A 183 -4.15 -7.02 -0.86
CA LEU A 183 -3.22 -6.75 0.24
C LEU A 183 -3.01 -7.98 1.14
N GLU A 184 -1.76 -8.26 1.54
CA GLU A 184 -1.39 -9.26 2.56
C GLU A 184 -0.38 -8.73 3.58
N VAL A 185 -0.07 -9.57 4.57
CA VAL A 185 0.72 -9.22 5.77
C VAL A 185 2.24 -9.18 5.50
N CYS A 186 2.77 -9.95 4.55
CA CYS A 186 4.21 -10.04 4.27
C CYS A 186 4.49 -9.83 2.78
N HIS A 187 5.53 -9.08 2.43
CA HIS A 187 5.91 -8.85 1.03
C HIS A 187 7.43 -8.87 0.84
N THR A 188 7.90 -9.28 -0.33
CA THR A 188 9.29 -9.08 -0.78
C THR A 188 9.29 -8.24 -2.05
N TYR A 189 10.10 -7.16 -2.08
CA TYR A 189 9.97 -6.11 -3.11
C TYR A 189 10.62 -6.43 -4.46
N GLY A 190 11.41 -7.51 -4.56
CA GLY A 190 12.23 -7.81 -5.73
C GLY A 190 13.45 -6.88 -5.87
N PRO A 191 14.27 -7.05 -6.93
CA PRO A 191 15.46 -6.25 -7.16
C PRO A 191 15.10 -4.88 -7.75
N LEU A 192 14.83 -3.89 -6.88
CA LEU A 192 14.40 -2.54 -7.28
C LEU A 192 15.50 -1.49 -7.06
N GLY A 193 15.60 -0.52 -7.98
CA GLY A 193 16.44 0.68 -7.82
C GLY A 193 15.77 1.77 -6.97
N ASN A 194 16.55 2.73 -6.44
CA ASN A 194 16.04 3.83 -5.60
C ASN A 194 14.90 4.64 -6.22
N TRP A 195 14.92 4.76 -7.55
CA TRP A 195 13.81 5.35 -8.30
C TRP A 195 12.49 4.60 -8.04
N GLU A 196 12.50 3.29 -8.23
CA GLU A 196 11.34 2.40 -8.09
C GLU A 196 10.95 2.27 -6.62
N LEU A 197 11.94 2.22 -5.71
CA LEU A 197 11.73 2.22 -4.27
C LEU A 197 11.02 3.50 -3.80
N LEU A 198 11.42 4.68 -4.29
CA LEU A 198 10.74 5.93 -3.92
C LEU A 198 9.37 6.03 -4.60
N ALA A 199 9.26 5.66 -5.88
CA ALA A 199 8.02 5.74 -6.64
C ALA A 199 6.93 4.78 -6.12
N GLY A 200 7.31 3.59 -5.66
CA GLY A 200 6.40 2.54 -5.21
C GLY A 200 6.22 2.47 -3.71
N TYR A 201 7.26 2.80 -2.92
CA TYR A 201 7.33 2.47 -1.50
C TYR A 201 7.75 3.64 -0.59
N GLY A 202 8.12 4.80 -1.15
CA GLY A 202 8.34 6.01 -0.36
C GLY A 202 9.69 6.07 0.35
N PHE A 203 10.66 5.21 -0.01
CA PHE A 203 12.00 5.22 0.56
C PHE A 203 13.10 5.01 -0.49
N ALA A 204 14.35 5.26 -0.10
CA ALA A 204 15.53 4.96 -0.91
C ALA A 204 16.65 4.42 -0.02
N LEU A 205 17.53 3.59 -0.60
CA LEU A 205 18.72 3.05 0.04
C LEU A 205 19.90 4.02 -0.12
N GLN A 206 20.73 4.19 0.91
CA GLN A 206 21.89 5.10 0.86
C GLN A 206 23.05 4.56 0.02
N ALA A 207 23.13 3.24 -0.16
CA ALA A 207 24.17 2.58 -0.94
C ALA A 207 23.53 1.66 -1.97
N LEU A 208 23.27 2.19 -3.17
CA LEU A 208 23.20 1.38 -4.37
C LEU A 208 24.47 1.66 -5.15
N GLU A 209 25.40 0.70 -5.17
CA GLU A 209 26.61 0.81 -5.96
C GLU A 209 26.25 1.03 -7.45
N GLY A 210 26.82 2.07 -8.07
CA GLY A 210 26.91 2.20 -9.52
C GLY A 210 25.76 2.89 -10.28
N ARG A 211 24.87 3.68 -9.65
CA ARG A 211 23.83 4.45 -10.40
C ARG A 211 23.69 5.90 -9.91
N GLU A 212 24.10 6.88 -10.72
CA GLU A 212 24.02 8.32 -10.40
C GLU A 212 22.60 8.81 -10.06
N ALA A 213 21.57 8.31 -10.76
CA ALA A 213 20.17 8.62 -10.46
C ALA A 213 19.75 8.11 -9.06
N ALA A 214 20.38 7.05 -8.54
CA ALA A 214 20.08 6.51 -7.22
C ALA A 214 20.59 7.42 -6.08
N ALA A 215 21.71 8.12 -6.29
CA ALA A 215 22.27 9.08 -5.33
C ALA A 215 21.42 10.36 -5.25
N ALA A 216 20.93 10.85 -6.39
CA ALA A 216 20.07 12.04 -6.45
C ALA A 216 18.76 11.85 -5.65
N VAL A 217 18.12 10.69 -5.79
CA VAL A 217 16.89 10.34 -5.05
C VAL A 217 17.14 10.25 -3.54
N ALA A 218 18.22 9.58 -3.12
CA ALA A 218 18.57 9.48 -1.71
C ALA A 218 18.91 10.87 -1.10
N GLY A 219 19.62 11.71 -1.84
CA GLY A 219 19.91 13.09 -1.44
C GLY A 219 18.66 13.97 -1.30
N ALA A 220 17.67 13.80 -2.19
CA ALA A 220 16.39 14.51 -2.10
C ALA A 220 15.61 14.16 -0.82
N LEU A 221 15.53 12.87 -0.48
CA LEU A 221 14.88 12.41 0.75
C LEU A 221 15.60 12.90 2.01
N ALA A 222 16.93 12.94 2.00
CA ALA A 222 17.71 13.47 3.13
C ALA A 222 17.45 14.97 3.35
N ARG A 223 17.33 15.76 2.27
CA ARG A 223 16.96 17.19 2.36
C ARG A 223 15.55 17.37 2.91
N ARG A 224 14.60 16.56 2.47
CA ARG A 224 13.21 16.58 2.93
C ARG A 224 13.09 16.33 4.43
N ARG A 225 13.75 15.29 4.94
CA ARG A 225 13.74 14.95 6.38
C ARG A 225 14.28 16.06 7.28
N ARG A 226 15.22 16.89 6.79
CA ARG A 226 15.77 18.03 7.54
C ARG A 226 14.81 19.22 7.62
N LEU A 227 13.80 19.29 6.74
CA LEU A 227 12.79 20.35 6.74
C LEU A 227 11.57 19.98 7.61
N GLU A 228 11.41 18.69 7.92
CA GLU A 228 10.34 18.15 8.76
C GLU A 228 10.74 18.04 10.25
N ALA A 229 12.02 18.26 10.59
CA ALA A 229 12.59 18.18 11.94
C ALA A 229 12.88 19.57 12.51
#